data_AF-A0A645GUS9-F1
#
_entry.id   AF-A0A645GUS9-F1
#
_cell.length_a   1.000
_cell.length_b   1.000
_cell.length_c   1.000
_cell.angle_alpha   90.00
_cell.angle_beta   90.00
_cell.angle_gamma   90.00
#
_symmetry.space_group_name_H-M   'P 1'
#
loop_
_entity.id
_entity.type
_entity.pdbx_description
1 polymer ?
#
loop_
_entity_poly.entity_id
_entity_poly.type
_entity_poly.pdbx_seq_one_letter_code
_entity_poly.pdbx_strand_id
1 'polypeptide(L)' 'MAVVQRFLSENGTQFFTSEEIASHVNLSRITVRRYMNYLLETNQVISTIDYQTGGRPSIKYRVI' A
#
# COMPACT_ATOMS: atom_id res chain seq x y z
N MET A 1 10.51 2.94 -6.08
CA MET A 1 10.00 3.88 -5.04
C MET A 1 9.11 4.96 -5.64
N ALA A 2 9.61 5.81 -6.55
CA ALA A 2 8.85 6.97 -7.06
C ALA A 2 7.45 6.66 -7.61
N VAL A 3 7.26 5.55 -8.34
CA VAL A 3 5.95 5.20 -8.94
C VAL A 3 4.87 4.88 -7.89
N VAL A 4 5.26 4.23 -6.79
CA VAL A 4 4.34 3.83 -5.71
C VAL A 4 3.98 5.04 -4.85
N GLN A 5 4.95 5.89 -4.53
CA GLN A 5 4.69 7.14 -3.83
C GLN A 5 3.76 8.04 -4.67
N ARG A 6 4.04 8.20 -5.97
CA ARG A 6 3.20 8.96 -6.89
C ARG A 6 1.75 8.44 -6.91
N PHE A 7 1.57 7.14 -7.07
CA PHE A 7 0.23 6.52 -7.03
C PHE A 7 -0.51 6.84 -5.73
N LEU A 8 0.15 6.70 -4.57
CA LEU A 8 -0.46 6.98 -3.27
C LEU A 8 -0.78 8.47 -3.10
N SER A 9 0.10 9.36 -3.54
CA SER A 9 -0.14 10.82 -3.50
C SER A 9 -1.28 11.26 -4.40
N GLU A 10 -1.44 10.64 -5.58
CA GLU A 10 -2.57 10.91 -6.49
C GLU A 10 -3.92 10.45 -5.90
N ASN A 11 -3.90 9.49 -4.96
CA ASN A 11 -5.11 8.94 -4.33
C ASN A 11 -5.30 9.36 -2.85
N GLY A 12 -4.42 10.22 -2.32
CA GLY A 12 -4.53 11.00 -1.09
C GLY A 12 -5.13 10.31 0.15
N THR A 13 -6.45 10.24 0.23
CA THR A 13 -7.17 9.78 1.42
C THR A 13 -7.62 8.31 1.34
N GLN A 14 -7.43 7.64 0.21
CA GLN A 14 -7.91 6.28 0.02
C GLN A 14 -6.91 5.22 0.50
N PHE A 15 -7.44 4.15 1.08
CA PHE A 15 -6.70 2.99 1.52
C PHE A 15 -6.60 1.95 0.40
N PHE A 16 -5.40 1.45 0.14
CA PHE A 16 -5.16 0.42 -0.87
C PHE A 16 -4.39 -0.76 -0.30
N THR A 17 -4.75 -1.96 -0.70
CA THR A 17 -4.01 -3.19 -0.46
C THR A 17 -2.74 -3.26 -1.30
N SER A 18 -1.79 -4.12 -0.90
CA SER A 18 -0.60 -4.39 -1.73
C SER A 18 -0.95 -4.94 -3.12
N GLU A 19 -2.02 -5.73 -3.21
CA GLU A 19 -2.62 -6.24 -4.45
C GLU A 19 -3.06 -5.11 -5.38
N GLU A 20 -3.86 -4.17 -4.88
CA GLU A 20 -4.38 -3.05 -5.68
C GLU A 20 -3.27 -2.15 -6.19
N ILE A 21 -2.31 -1.80 -5.31
CA ILE A 21 -1.15 -1.00 -5.68
C ILE A 21 -0.34 -1.72 -6.75
N ALA A 22 0.00 -3.01 -6.53
CA ALA A 22 0.76 -3.83 -7.47
C ALA A 22 0.12 -3.90 -8.86
N SER A 23 -1.20 -4.04 -8.92
CA SER A 23 -1.97 -4.05 -10.17
C SER A 23 -1.88 -2.71 -10.91
N HIS A 24 -1.87 -1.57 -10.21
CA HIS A 24 -1.83 -0.25 -10.84
C HIS A 24 -0.42 0.14 -11.30
N VAL A 25 0.60 -0.15 -10.50
CA VAL A 25 1.99 0.27 -10.78
C VAL A 25 2.78 -0.76 -11.58
N ASN A 26 2.14 -1.86 -11.99
CA ASN A 26 2.73 -2.98 -12.72
C ASN A 26 4.00 -3.55 -12.03
N LEU A 27 3.92 -3.77 -10.71
CA LEU A 27 4.97 -4.38 -9.92
C LEU A 27 4.48 -5.67 -9.26
N SER A 28 5.42 -6.54 -8.87
CA SER A 28 5.04 -7.69 -8.05
C SER A 28 4.52 -7.24 -6.68
N ARG A 29 3.58 -8.00 -6.11
CA ARG A 29 3.09 -7.79 -4.74
C ARG A 29 4.20 -7.81 -3.70
N ILE A 30 5.22 -8.66 -3.89
CA ILE A 30 6.37 -8.75 -2.99
C ILE A 30 7.21 -7.47 -3.05
N THR A 31 7.41 -6.91 -4.23
CA THR A 31 8.13 -5.63 -4.41
C THR A 31 7.37 -4.49 -3.75
N VAL A 32 6.05 -4.40 -3.98
CA VAL A 32 5.21 -3.38 -3.34
C VAL A 32 5.25 -3.51 -1.83
N ARG A 33 5.17 -4.72 -1.28
CA ARG A 33 5.21 -4.94 0.17
C ARG A 33 6.54 -4.49 0.80
N ARG A 34 7.68 -4.74 0.14
CA ARG A 34 8.98 -4.19 0.59
C ARG A 34 8.97 -2.67 0.59
N TYR A 35 8.39 -2.06 -0.45
CA TYR A 35 8.31 -0.61 -0.54
C TYR A 35 7.38 -0.03 0.52
N MET A 36 6.22 -0.64 0.76
CA MET A 36 5.30 -0.22 1.81
C MET A 36 5.94 -0.30 3.20
N ASN A 37 6.69 -1.37 3.49
CA ASN A 37 7.41 -1.48 4.76
C ASN A 37 8.43 -0.34 4.92
N TYR A 38 9.21 -0.04 3.88
CA TYR A 38 10.13 1.09 3.90
C TYR A 38 9.40 2.43 4.15
N LEU A 39 8.27 2.66 3.47
CA LEU A 39 7.47 3.89 3.63
C LEU A 39 6.80 3.99 5.02
N LEU A 40 6.45 2.85 5.63
CA LEU A 40 5.96 2.80 7.01
C LEU A 40 7.08 3.17 7.99
N GLU A 41 8.27 2.59 7.82
CA GLU A 41 9.44 2.86 8.65
C GLU A 41 9.86 4.34 8.56
N THR A 42 9.69 4.97 7.41
CA THR A 42 9.98 6.40 7.19
C THR A 42 8.82 7.34 7.53
N ASN A 43 7.72 6.83 8.10
CA ASN A 43 6.51 7.59 8.43
C ASN A 43 5.94 8.38 7.24
N GLN A 44 5.98 7.82 6.03
CA GLN A 44 5.37 8.43 4.84
C GLN A 44 3.97 7.88 4.54
N VAL A 45 3.64 6.72 5.09
CA VAL A 45 2.31 6.11 4.97
C VAL A 45 1.86 5.59 6.33
N ILE A 46 0.56 5.42 6.49
CA ILE A 46 -0.03 4.65 7.59
C ILE A 46 -0.62 3.35 7.03
N SER A 47 -0.74 2.35 7.91
CA SER A 47 -1.39 1.09 7.57
C SER A 47 -2.56 0.79 8.50
N THR A 48 -3.54 0.06 7.96
CA THR A 48 -4.64 -0.53 8.72
C THR A 48 -4.84 -1.98 8.29
N ILE A 49 -5.39 -2.80 9.17
CA ILE A 49 -5.68 -4.20 8.88
C ILE A 49 -7.18 -4.34 8.63
N ASP A 50 -7.53 -4.87 7.46
CA ASP A 50 -8.88 -5.23 7.09
C ASP A 50 -9.14 -6.72 7.42
N TYR A 51 -10.06 -6.96 8.35
CA TYR A 51 -10.47 -8.29 8.81
C TYR A 51 -11.76 -8.78 8.12
N GLN A 52 -12.40 -7.99 7.26
CA GLN A 52 -13.70 -8.32 6.67
C GLN A 52 -13.62 -9.21 5.43
N THR A 53 -12.45 -9.76 5.11
CA THR A 53 -12.23 -10.52 3.87
C THR A 53 -12.78 -11.95 3.88
N GLY A 54 -13.37 -12.40 4.99
CA GLY A 54 -13.82 -13.80 5.15
C GLY A 54 -12.67 -14.82 5.12
N GLY A 55 -11.42 -14.34 5.18
CA GLY A 55 -10.19 -15.12 5.04
C GLY A 55 -9.01 -14.47 5.77
N ARG A 56 -7.80 -14.48 5.17
CA ARG A 56 -6.63 -13.84 5.79
C ARG A 56 -6.82 -12.32 5.84
N PRO A 57 -6.49 -11.66 6.96
CA PRO A 57 -6.53 -10.21 7.04
C PRO A 57 -5.63 -9.56 5.98
N SER A 58 -6.08 -8.44 5.43
CA SER A 58 -5.35 -7.69 4.41
C SER A 58 -4.80 -6.40 5.00
N ILE A 59 -3.56 -6.05 4.68
CA ILE A 59 -3.01 -4.75 5.09
C ILE A 59 -3.35 -3.74 4.01
N LYS A 60 -3.93 -2.61 4.41
CA LYS A 60 -4.20 -1.46 3.56
C LYS A 60 -3.31 -0.29 3.96
N TYR A 61 -2.92 0.51 2.98
CA TYR A 61 -1.98 1.62 3.11
C TYR A 61 -2.58 2.91 2.60
N ARG A 62 -2.23 4.04 3.23
CA ARG A 62 -2.62 5.39 2.83
C ARG A 62 -1.47 6.35 3.08
N VAL A 63 -1.28 7.34 2.21
CA VAL A 63 -0.30 8.42 2.44
C VAL A 63 -0.72 9.30 3.62
N ILE A 64 0.26 9.85 4.34
CA ILE A 64 0.02 10.82 5.43
C ILE A 64 -0.32 12.19 4.86
#